data_AF-A0A8J4VF10-F1
#
_entry.id   AF-A0A8J4VF10-F1
#
_cell.length_a   1.000
_cell.length_b   1.000
_cell.length_c   1.000
_cell.angle_alpha   90.00
_cell.angle_beta   90.00
_cell.angle_gamma   90.00
#
_symmetry.space_group_name_H-M   'P 1'
#
loop_
_entity.id
_entity.type
_entity.pdbx_description
1 polymer ?
#
loop_
_entity_poly.entity_id
_entity_poly.type
_entity_poly.pdbx_seq_one_letter_code
_entity_poly.pdbx_strand_id
1 'polypeptide(L)'
;MMKKELEKDPTLARKNWDRFLPKFKKKNVKQKKVKTKEKKTFTPFPPPRQPSKIDEQLASGEFIMSLKKNHQRGQMAPLGVSNREIQGSNPFSTTLNEPRKMDTKSEDDNKDMAAMAMSLKKKVEFGKQKSVENIETEAYIAAAGEPSKKKSMGAASRV
;
A
#
# COMPACT_ATOMS: atom_id res chain seq x y z
N MET A 1 -15.24 0.75 55.10
CA MET A 1 -15.85 -0.38 55.85
C MET A 1 -15.02 -0.70 57.09
N MET A 2 -13.74 -1.07 56.99
CA MET A 2 -12.92 -1.46 58.16
C MET A 2 -12.72 -0.39 59.26
N LYS A 3 -12.57 0.89 58.90
CA LYS A 3 -12.43 1.99 59.89
C LYS A 3 -13.64 2.16 60.81
N LYS A 4 -14.84 1.93 60.29
CA LYS A 4 -16.09 2.10 61.06
C LYS A 4 -16.29 1.01 62.10
N GLU A 5 -15.74 -0.18 61.88
CA GLU A 5 -15.81 -1.27 62.86
C GLU A 5 -14.78 -1.04 63.99
N LEU A 6 -13.56 -0.59 63.65
CA LEU A 6 -12.52 -0.28 64.64
C LEU A 6 -12.86 0.90 65.57
N GLU A 7 -13.73 1.80 65.11
CA GLU A 7 -14.23 2.94 65.89
C GLU A 7 -15.28 2.53 66.93
N LYS A 8 -16.11 1.51 66.61
CA LYS A 8 -17.12 0.99 67.54
C LYS A 8 -16.49 0.23 68.71
N ASP A 9 -15.25 -0.25 68.56
CA ASP A 9 -14.51 -0.94 69.60
C ASP A 9 -13.96 0.07 70.64
N PRO A 10 -14.51 0.13 71.87
CA PRO A 10 -14.12 1.14 72.86
C PRO A 10 -12.65 1.02 73.30
N THR A 11 -12.03 -0.14 73.09
CA THR A 11 -10.63 -0.43 73.43
C THR A 11 -9.62 -0.02 72.35
N LEU A 12 -10.07 0.09 71.09
CA LEU A 12 -9.26 0.48 69.94
C LEU A 12 -9.55 1.91 69.48
N ALA A 13 -10.66 2.53 69.88
CA ALA A 13 -11.01 3.92 69.58
C ALA A 13 -9.91 4.93 69.96
N ARG A 14 -9.17 4.68 71.03
CA ARG A 14 -8.05 5.54 71.50
C ARG A 14 -6.67 5.16 70.94
N LYS A 15 -6.57 4.09 70.15
CA LYS A 15 -5.29 3.52 69.68
C LYS A 15 -5.05 3.78 68.19
N ASN A 16 -3.80 3.61 67.76
CA ASN A 16 -3.40 3.76 66.37
C ASN A 16 -3.95 2.61 65.49
N TRP A 17 -4.77 2.93 64.49
CA TRP A 17 -5.43 1.98 63.58
C TRP A 17 -4.56 1.48 62.40
N ASP A 18 -3.34 1.98 62.23
CA ASP A 18 -2.47 1.69 61.06
C ASP A 18 -2.12 0.20 60.90
N ARG A 19 -2.23 -0.60 61.97
CA ARG A 19 -2.00 -2.06 61.93
C ARG A 19 -3.15 -2.85 61.29
N PHE A 20 -4.36 -2.30 61.38
CA PHE A 20 -5.56 -2.93 60.85
C PHE A 20 -5.91 -2.40 59.46
N LEU A 21 -5.33 -1.26 59.06
CA LEU A 21 -5.53 -0.72 57.73
C LEU A 21 -4.62 -1.42 56.71
N PRO A 22 -5.15 -1.79 55.53
CA PRO A 22 -4.33 -2.27 54.44
C PRO A 22 -3.25 -1.25 54.06
N LYS A 23 -1.98 -1.68 54.06
CA LYS A 23 -0.85 -0.82 53.72
C LYS A 23 -0.80 -0.57 52.22
N PHE A 24 -1.24 0.62 51.81
CA PHE A 24 -1.21 1.03 50.41
C PHE A 24 0.19 1.48 50.00
N LYS A 25 0.86 0.69 49.16
CA LYS A 25 2.14 1.09 48.56
C LYS A 25 1.88 2.16 47.49
N LYS A 26 2.55 3.31 47.59
CA LYS A 26 2.46 4.35 46.56
C LYS A 26 3.09 3.83 45.27
N LYS A 27 2.24 3.60 44.26
CA LYS A 27 2.69 3.22 42.91
C LYS A 27 2.97 4.51 42.13
N ASN A 28 4.17 5.05 42.27
CA ASN A 28 4.65 6.17 41.45
C ASN A 28 4.95 5.65 40.03
N VAL A 29 3.89 5.48 39.23
CA VAL A 29 4.02 5.03 37.84
C VAL A 29 4.68 6.15 37.03
N LYS A 30 5.81 5.83 36.38
CA LYS A 30 6.50 6.77 35.51
C LYS A 30 5.61 7.11 34.32
N GLN A 31 5.21 8.37 34.21
CA GLN A 31 4.48 8.85 33.03
C GLN A 31 5.42 8.89 31.82
N LYS A 32 4.93 8.44 30.66
CA LYS A 32 5.70 8.44 29.41
C LYS A 32 5.92 9.89 28.96
N LYS A 33 7.17 10.34 28.97
CA LYS A 33 7.54 11.65 28.41
C LYS A 33 7.36 11.62 26.89
N VAL A 34 6.54 12.54 26.37
CA VAL A 34 6.36 12.70 24.92
C VAL A 34 7.64 13.32 24.35
N LYS A 35 8.35 12.58 23.50
CA LYS A 35 9.47 13.13 22.72
C LYS A 35 8.87 13.90 21.55
N THR A 36 8.92 15.23 21.60
CA THR A 36 8.55 16.08 20.46
C THR A 36 9.59 15.90 19.36
N LYS A 37 9.20 15.21 18.28
CA LYS A 37 9.98 15.21 17.02
C LYS A 37 9.74 16.56 16.34
N GLU A 38 10.80 17.17 15.84
CA GLU A 38 10.70 18.38 15.02
C GLU A 38 9.81 18.09 13.79
N LYS A 39 8.90 19.03 13.48
CA LYS A 39 7.99 18.91 12.35
C LYS A 39 8.77 19.23 11.07
N LYS A 40 8.58 18.42 10.02
CA LYS A 40 9.17 18.71 8.70
C LYS A 40 8.66 20.07 8.22
N THR A 41 9.56 20.89 7.69
CA THR A 41 9.21 22.17 7.05
C THR A 41 8.18 21.94 5.96
N PHE A 42 7.14 22.76 5.92
CA PHE A 42 6.09 22.64 4.92
C PHE A 42 6.65 22.94 3.53
N THR A 43 6.67 21.93 2.66
CA THR A 43 7.03 22.07 1.25
C THR A 43 5.73 22.08 0.43
N PRO A 44 5.44 23.14 -0.35
CA PRO A 44 4.17 23.26 -1.07
C PRO A 44 4.02 22.24 -2.19
N PHE A 45 5.15 21.71 -2.70
CA PHE A 45 5.16 20.68 -3.71
C PHE A 45 5.22 19.29 -3.09
N PRO A 46 4.49 18.30 -3.66
CA PRO A 46 4.63 16.92 -3.25
C PRO A 46 6.06 16.42 -3.53
N PRO A 47 6.53 15.40 -2.79
CA PRO A 47 7.79 14.75 -3.12
C PRO A 47 7.73 14.13 -4.53
N PRO A 48 8.87 14.01 -5.22
CA PRO A 48 8.91 13.36 -6.53
C PRO A 48 8.46 11.90 -6.42
N ARG A 49 7.79 11.40 -7.46
CA ARG A 49 7.42 9.98 -7.57
C ARG A 49 8.70 9.14 -7.70
N GLN A 50 8.71 7.96 -7.10
CA GLN A 50 9.80 7.02 -7.32
C GLN A 50 9.75 6.53 -8.78
N PRO A 51 10.90 6.41 -9.47
CA PRO A 51 10.94 5.96 -10.86
C PRO A 51 10.43 4.52 -10.97
N SER A 52 9.76 4.20 -12.08
CA SER A 52 9.36 2.83 -12.36
C SER A 52 10.54 1.99 -12.85
N LYS A 53 10.40 0.66 -12.85
CA LYS A 53 11.48 -0.20 -13.35
C LYS A 53 11.82 0.04 -14.81
N ILE A 54 10.81 0.39 -15.61
CA ILE A 54 10.97 0.72 -17.02
C ILE A 54 11.75 2.04 -17.14
N ASP A 55 11.43 3.04 -16.32
CA ASP A 55 12.13 4.33 -16.33
C ASP A 55 13.60 4.17 -15.92
N GLU A 56 13.90 3.32 -14.94
CA GLU A 56 15.29 2.98 -14.57
C GLU A 56 16.04 2.34 -15.75
N GLN A 57 15.42 1.38 -16.44
CA GLN A 57 16.04 0.67 -17.57
C GLN A 57 16.18 1.54 -18.83
N LEU A 58 15.27 2.51 -19.00
CA LEU A 58 15.38 3.52 -20.04
C LEU A 58 16.50 4.51 -19.71
N ALA A 59 16.61 4.94 -18.45
CA ALA A 59 17.70 5.80 -17.98
C ALA A 59 19.07 5.10 -18.05
N SER A 60 19.15 3.80 -17.75
CA SER A 60 20.38 3.00 -17.90
C SER A 60 20.70 2.61 -19.34
N GLY A 61 19.73 2.72 -20.26
CA GLY A 61 19.84 2.30 -21.66
C GLY A 61 19.77 0.78 -21.90
N GLU A 62 19.64 -0.02 -20.84
CA GLU A 62 19.53 -1.48 -20.92
C GLU A 62 18.27 -1.93 -21.66
N PHE A 63 17.18 -1.18 -21.54
CA PHE A 63 15.91 -1.50 -22.20
C PHE A 63 16.07 -1.61 -23.71
N ILE A 64 16.76 -0.63 -24.31
CA ILE A 64 17.00 -0.57 -25.76
C ILE A 64 17.94 -1.70 -26.21
N MET A 65 18.96 -2.00 -25.41
CA MET A 65 19.89 -3.10 -25.71
C MET A 65 19.19 -4.46 -25.69
N SER A 66 18.34 -4.69 -24.68
CA SER A 66 17.52 -5.90 -24.56
C SER A 66 16.56 -6.05 -25.74
N LEU A 67 15.88 -4.97 -26.15
CA LEU A 67 15.00 -4.97 -27.32
C LEU A 67 15.74 -5.38 -28.60
N LYS A 68 16.91 -4.80 -28.87
CA LYS A 68 17.73 -5.14 -30.05
C LYS A 68 18.15 -6.61 -30.04
N LYS A 69 18.62 -7.12 -28.90
CA LYS A 69 19.01 -8.53 -28.73
C LYS A 69 17.83 -9.48 -28.95
N ASN A 70 16.66 -9.15 -28.43
CA ASN A 70 15.46 -9.97 -28.57
C ASN A 70 14.94 -9.98 -30.01
N HIS A 71 14.98 -8.83 -30.68
CA HIS A 71 14.59 -8.71 -32.08
C HIS A 71 15.53 -9.48 -33.03
N GLN A 72 16.84 -9.42 -32.81
CA GLN A 72 17.82 -10.22 -33.57
C GLN A 72 17.64 -11.71 -33.35
N ARG A 73 17.44 -12.15 -32.11
CA ARG A 73 17.21 -13.57 -31.79
C ARG A 73 15.89 -14.09 -32.39
N GLY A 74 14.85 -13.26 -32.47
CA GLY A 74 13.60 -13.61 -33.16
C GLY A 74 13.75 -13.76 -34.67
N GLN A 75 14.69 -13.02 -35.28
CA GLN A 75 15.01 -13.11 -36.71
C GLN A 75 15.99 -14.25 -37.04
N MET A 76 16.86 -14.63 -36.11
CA MET A 76 17.91 -15.64 -36.29
C MET A 76 17.51 -17.04 -35.79
N ALA A 77 16.23 -17.32 -35.54
CA ALA A 77 15.78 -18.65 -35.13
C ALA A 77 15.23 -19.48 -36.32
N PRO A 78 16.03 -20.35 -36.95
CA PRO A 78 15.51 -21.49 -37.70
C PRO A 78 15.23 -22.68 -36.76
N LEU A 79 14.16 -23.41 -37.09
CA LEU A 79 13.73 -24.74 -36.66
C LEU A 79 14.67 -25.50 -35.68
N GLY A 80 14.20 -25.67 -34.45
CA GLY A 80 14.76 -26.61 -33.48
C GLY A 80 13.65 -27.27 -32.67
N VAL A 81 12.89 -28.17 -33.30
CA VAL A 81 12.05 -29.13 -32.56
C VAL A 81 13.01 -30.17 -31.96
N SER A 82 13.56 -29.89 -30.79
CA SER A 82 14.19 -30.92 -29.97
C SER A 82 13.15 -31.38 -28.94
N ASN A 83 12.68 -32.60 -29.11
CA ASN A 83 11.88 -33.36 -28.16
C ASN A 83 12.37 -33.09 -26.73
N ARG A 84 11.52 -32.49 -25.89
CA ARG A 84 11.71 -32.57 -24.44
C ARG A 84 10.86 -33.72 -23.94
N GLU A 85 11.49 -34.88 -23.90
CA GLU A 85 11.07 -35.99 -23.06
C GLU A 85 10.85 -35.49 -21.64
N ILE A 86 9.65 -35.76 -21.12
CA ILE A 86 9.31 -35.63 -19.72
C ILE A 86 10.12 -36.69 -18.99
N GLN A 87 11.30 -36.33 -18.48
CA GLN A 87 11.96 -37.12 -17.44
C GLN A 87 11.53 -36.58 -16.08
N GLY A 88 10.74 -37.40 -15.40
CA GLY A 88 10.28 -37.16 -14.05
C GLY A 88 11.39 -37.22 -13.00
N SER A 89 11.03 -36.68 -11.84
CA SER A 89 11.61 -36.84 -10.51
C SER A 89 13.06 -36.35 -10.28
N ASN A 90 13.18 -35.38 -9.37
CA ASN A 90 13.68 -35.76 -8.04
C ASN A 90 13.05 -34.92 -6.91
N PRO A 91 12.52 -35.57 -5.85
CA PRO A 91 11.95 -34.93 -4.67
C PRO A 91 13.06 -34.65 -3.64
N PHE A 92 13.23 -33.40 -3.20
CA PHE A 92 14.17 -33.10 -2.12
C PHE A 92 13.66 -32.02 -1.16
N SER A 93 13.38 -32.49 0.06
CA SER A 93 13.32 -31.80 1.35
C SER A 93 12.09 -30.97 1.71
N THR A 94 11.10 -31.68 2.23
CA THR A 94 10.27 -31.24 3.35
C THR A 94 11.15 -30.79 4.53
N THR A 95 10.87 -29.63 5.13
CA THR A 95 11.22 -29.37 6.54
C THR A 95 9.97 -28.94 7.32
N LEU A 96 9.45 -29.92 8.06
CA LEU A 96 8.85 -29.84 9.39
C LEU A 96 7.91 -28.65 9.69
N ASN A 97 6.60 -28.92 9.72
CA ASN A 97 5.72 -28.63 10.86
C ASN A 97 4.31 -29.19 10.59
N GLU A 98 3.87 -30.15 11.40
CA GLU A 98 2.51 -30.70 11.49
C GLU A 98 1.90 -30.27 12.85
N PRO A 99 0.57 -30.32 13.13
CA PRO A 99 -0.62 -30.57 12.29
C PRO A 99 -1.67 -29.44 12.33
N ARG A 100 -2.63 -29.46 11.40
CA ARG A 100 -4.04 -29.19 11.76
C ARG A 100 -5.04 -29.65 10.68
N LYS A 101 -5.72 -30.74 11.02
CA LYS A 101 -7.13 -31.12 10.80
C LYS A 101 -7.72 -30.97 9.38
N MET A 102 -8.06 -32.15 8.85
CA MET A 102 -9.08 -32.36 7.82
C MET A 102 -10.42 -31.79 8.30
N ASP A 103 -11.01 -30.89 7.51
CA ASP A 103 -12.44 -30.61 7.55
C ASP A 103 -13.02 -30.94 6.19
N THR A 104 -14.04 -31.78 6.20
CA THR A 104 -14.90 -32.13 5.08
C THR A 104 -15.88 -30.98 4.80
N LYS A 105 -15.97 -30.53 3.54
CA LYS A 105 -17.03 -29.75 2.83
C LYS A 105 -16.34 -28.98 1.69
N SER A 106 -16.86 -28.80 0.48
CA SER A 106 -18.18 -29.02 -0.13
C SER A 106 -17.98 -28.91 -1.65
N GLU A 107 -18.75 -29.63 -2.46
CA GLU A 107 -18.70 -29.59 -3.94
C GLU A 107 -19.13 -28.23 -4.56
N ASP A 108 -19.38 -27.21 -3.73
CA ASP A 108 -19.91 -25.90 -4.11
C ASP A 108 -18.84 -24.88 -4.55
N ASP A 109 -17.56 -25.04 -4.17
CA ASP A 109 -16.49 -24.07 -4.50
C ASP A 109 -16.23 -23.91 -6.01
N ASN A 110 -16.54 -24.96 -6.80
CA ASN A 110 -16.35 -24.94 -8.25
C ASN A 110 -17.33 -23.99 -8.97
N LYS A 111 -18.54 -23.80 -8.43
CA LYS A 111 -19.54 -22.90 -9.02
C LYS A 111 -19.18 -21.44 -8.78
N ASP A 112 -18.61 -21.14 -7.62
CA ASP A 112 -18.22 -19.78 -7.24
C ASP A 112 -17.00 -19.28 -8.03
N MET A 113 -16.02 -20.15 -8.30
CA MET A 113 -14.90 -19.83 -9.19
C MET A 113 -15.35 -19.60 -10.65
N ALA A 114 -16.30 -20.40 -11.14
CA ALA A 114 -16.85 -20.23 -12.48
C ALA A 114 -17.61 -18.90 -12.63
N ALA A 115 -18.40 -18.53 -11.63
CA ALA A 115 -19.09 -17.23 -11.58
C ALA A 115 -18.09 -16.06 -11.54
N MET A 116 -17.02 -16.18 -10.75
CA MET A 116 -15.97 -15.16 -10.67
C MET A 116 -15.21 -15.03 -12.01
N ALA A 117 -14.90 -16.14 -12.68
CA ALA A 117 -14.26 -16.15 -14.00
C ALA A 117 -15.14 -15.49 -15.09
N MET A 118 -16.45 -15.77 -15.11
CA MET A 118 -17.38 -15.13 -16.04
C MET A 118 -17.50 -13.62 -15.79
N SER A 119 -17.49 -13.19 -14.52
CA SER A 119 -17.57 -11.76 -14.16
C SER A 119 -16.33 -10.97 -14.61
N LEU A 120 -15.13 -11.56 -14.48
CA LEU A 120 -13.88 -10.99 -14.97
C LEU A 120 -13.90 -10.85 -16.50
N LYS A 121 -14.38 -11.87 -17.22
CA LYS A 121 -14.44 -11.84 -18.68
C LYS A 121 -15.42 -10.78 -19.20
N LYS A 122 -16.59 -10.63 -18.57
CA LYS A 122 -17.59 -9.60 -18.91
C LYS A 122 -17.07 -8.16 -18.68
N LYS A 123 -16.27 -7.94 -17.63
CA LYS A 123 -15.66 -6.62 -17.34
C LYS A 123 -14.68 -6.17 -18.42
N VAL A 124 -13.88 -7.10 -18.97
CA VAL A 124 -12.88 -6.80 -20.01
C VAL A 124 -13.56 -6.44 -21.35
N GLU A 125 -14.76 -6.94 -21.59
CA GLU A 125 -15.52 -6.68 -22.81
C GLU A 125 -16.18 -5.29 -22.81
N PHE A 126 -16.64 -4.81 -21.65
CA PHE A 126 -17.22 -3.47 -21.50
C PHE A 126 -16.19 -2.32 -21.63
N GLY A 127 -14.89 -2.62 -21.57
CA GLY A 127 -13.81 -1.65 -21.76
C GLY A 127 -13.42 -1.39 -23.22
N LYS A 128 -14.00 -2.12 -24.19
CA LYS A 128 -13.62 -2.05 -25.62
C LYS A 128 -14.50 -1.13 -26.47
N GLN A 129 -15.50 -0.48 -25.88
CA GLN A 129 -16.34 0.51 -26.57
C GLN A 129 -16.17 1.89 -25.94
N LYS A 130 -15.03 2.54 -26.23
CA LYS A 130 -14.83 4.01 -26.18
C LYS A 130 -13.39 4.36 -26.55
N SER A 131 -13.15 4.57 -27.84
CA SER A 131 -12.21 5.56 -28.40
C SER A 131 -12.03 5.31 -29.89
N VAL A 132 -13.02 5.75 -30.68
CA VAL A 132 -12.76 6.18 -32.06
C VAL A 132 -13.35 7.58 -32.19
N GLU A 133 -12.68 8.53 -31.58
CA GLU A 133 -12.77 9.94 -31.96
C GLU A 133 -11.32 10.36 -32.27
N ASN A 134 -11.02 10.50 -33.56
CA ASN A 134 -9.74 10.96 -34.05
C ASN A 134 -9.55 12.41 -33.60
N ILE A 135 -8.73 12.62 -32.58
CA ILE A 135 -8.31 13.96 -32.18
C ILE A 135 -7.23 14.39 -33.19
N GLU A 136 -7.57 15.30 -34.10
CA GLU A 136 -6.60 16.01 -34.93
C GLU A 136 -5.68 16.84 -34.03
N THR A 137 -4.45 16.36 -33.86
CA THR A 137 -3.41 16.99 -33.03
C THR A 137 -2.97 18.36 -33.57
N GLU A 138 -3.19 18.63 -34.86
CA GLU A 138 -2.75 19.88 -35.51
C GLU A 138 -3.61 21.10 -35.14
N ALA A 139 -4.92 20.92 -34.93
CA ALA A 139 -5.82 22.02 -34.57
C ALA A 139 -5.55 22.57 -33.15
N TYR A 140 -5.11 21.71 -32.22
CA TYR A 140 -4.81 22.11 -30.84
C TYR A 140 -3.52 22.93 -30.72
N ILE A 141 -2.52 22.62 -31.54
CA ILE A 141 -1.24 23.35 -31.56
C ILE A 141 -1.43 24.74 -32.18
N ALA A 142 -2.28 24.86 -33.21
CA ALA A 142 -2.57 26.14 -33.87
C ALA A 142 -3.27 27.15 -32.93
N ALA A 143 -4.15 26.70 -32.03
CA ALA A 143 -4.87 27.56 -31.10
C ALA A 143 -4.01 28.11 -29.93
N ALA A 144 -2.86 27.47 -29.63
CA ALA A 144 -1.99 27.87 -28.53
C ALA A 144 -0.99 29.00 -28.91
N GLY A 145 -0.99 29.46 -30.15
CA GLY A 145 0.00 30.39 -30.70
C GLY A 145 -0.27 31.89 -30.51
N GLU A 146 -1.45 32.32 -30.03
CA GLU A 146 -1.76 33.76 -29.91
C GLU A 146 -1.72 34.28 -28.47
N PRO A 147 -0.66 35.01 -28.06
CA PRO A 147 -0.64 35.72 -26.79
C PRO A 147 -1.51 36.98 -26.86
N SER A 148 -2.68 36.94 -26.23
CA SER A 148 -3.56 38.12 -26.06
C SER A 148 -2.89 39.19 -25.19
N LYS A 149 -2.47 40.30 -25.80
CA LYS A 149 -1.96 41.49 -25.09
C LYS A 149 -3.13 42.21 -24.40
N LYS A 150 -3.27 42.09 -23.07
CA LYS A 150 -4.16 42.95 -22.28
C LYS A 150 -3.45 44.24 -21.87
N LYS A 151 -3.99 45.37 -22.35
CA LYS A 151 -3.60 46.76 -22.06
C LYS A 151 -3.72 47.08 -20.57
N SER A 152 -2.69 47.71 -20.00
CA SER A 152 -2.76 48.38 -18.69
C SER A 152 -3.54 49.69 -18.82
N MET A 153 -4.61 49.86 -18.04
CA MET A 153 -5.23 51.17 -17.84
C MET A 153 -4.53 51.89 -16.70
N GLY A 154 -4.06 53.11 -16.98
CA GLY A 154 -3.33 53.97 -16.07
C GLY A 154 -4.19 54.47 -14.91
N ALA A 155 -3.51 54.66 -13.77
CA ALA A 155 -4.06 55.26 -12.56
C ALA A 155 -4.39 56.74 -12.78
N ALA A 156 -5.62 57.13 -12.47
CA ALA A 156 -6.00 58.54 -12.30
C ALA A 156 -5.90 58.89 -10.81
N SER A 157 -4.90 59.70 -10.49
CA SER A 157 -4.76 60.44 -9.23
C SER A 157 -5.99 61.32 -8.99
N ARG A 158 -6.50 61.34 -7.76
CA ARG A 158 -7.52 62.32 -7.33
C ARG A 158 -6.98 63.07 -6.11
N VAL A 159 -6.80 64.37 -6.30
CA VAL A 159 -6.56 65.42 -5.30
C VAL A 159 -7.84 65.70 -4.54
#